data_AF-A0A2L0I2Q8-F1
#
_entry.id   AF-A0A2L0I2Q8-F1
#
_cell.length_a   1.000
_cell.length_b   1.000
_cell.length_c   1.000
_cell.angle_alpha   90.00
_cell.angle_beta   90.00
_cell.angle_gamma   90.00
#
_symmetry.space_group_name_H-M   'P 1'
#
loop_
_entity.id
_entity.type
_entity.pdbx_description
1 polymer ?
#
loop_
_entity_poly.entity_id
_entity_poly.type
_entity_poly.pdbx_seq_one_letter_code
_entity_poly.pdbx_strand_id
1 'polypeptide(L)'
;MPRKFQSKGLKKQKKSYSGKKKTHTFKIQAMIHYKTQQILSLCTSRGAVHDFELFKRNLNQIPFGGFILADKGYQGIYVCCIRIACCP
;
A
#
# COMPACT_ATOMS: atom_id res chain seq x y z
N MET A 1 7.79 8.31 -49.53
CA MET A 1 8.50 7.78 -48.34
C MET A 1 7.48 7.36 -47.29
N PRO A 2 7.42 6.09 -46.85
CA PRO A 2 6.44 5.69 -45.85
C PRO A 2 6.88 6.17 -44.47
N ARG A 3 6.08 7.03 -43.84
CA ARG A 3 6.26 7.39 -42.42
C ARG A 3 5.97 6.15 -41.57
N LYS A 4 7.02 5.59 -40.95
CA LYS A 4 6.90 4.49 -40.00
C LYS A 4 6.00 4.93 -38.84
N PHE A 5 4.80 4.37 -38.77
CA PHE A 5 3.96 4.48 -37.58
C PHE A 5 4.63 3.64 -36.49
N GLN A 6 5.42 4.28 -35.63
CA GLN A 6 5.94 3.64 -34.43
C GLN A 6 4.78 3.46 -33.47
N SER A 7 4.08 2.33 -33.57
CA SER A 7 3.26 1.86 -32.47
C SER A 7 4.23 1.57 -31.31
N LYS A 8 4.32 2.53 -30.37
CA LYS A 8 4.95 2.28 -29.08
C LYS A 8 4.15 1.13 -28.46
N GLY A 9 4.65 -0.09 -28.64
CA GLY A 9 4.04 -1.28 -28.10
C GLY A 9 3.84 -1.05 -26.62
N LEU A 10 2.59 -0.86 -26.20
CA LEU A 10 2.21 -0.89 -24.80
C LEU A 10 2.63 -2.26 -24.31
N LYS A 11 3.84 -2.34 -23.74
CA LYS A 11 4.31 -3.52 -23.02
C LYS A 11 3.23 -3.75 -21.97
N LYS A 12 2.35 -4.73 -22.21
CA LYS A 12 1.36 -5.24 -21.27
C LYS A 12 2.15 -5.77 -20.07
N GLN A 13 2.61 -4.88 -19.19
CA GLN A 13 3.23 -5.27 -17.94
C GLN A 13 2.17 -6.08 -17.19
N LYS A 14 2.52 -7.33 -16.84
CA LYS A 14 1.67 -8.17 -16.00
C LYS A 14 1.34 -7.37 -14.74
N LYS A 15 0.06 -7.32 -14.33
CA LYS A 15 -0.50 -6.43 -13.27
C LYS A 15 0.24 -6.41 -11.91
N SER A 16 1.19 -7.32 -11.68
CA SER A 16 1.92 -7.48 -10.42
C SER A 16 3.44 -7.54 -10.58
N TYR A 17 3.96 -7.32 -11.78
CA TYR A 17 5.39 -7.43 -12.08
C TYR A 17 6.10 -6.11 -11.80
N SER A 18 7.03 -6.10 -10.84
CA SER A 18 7.83 -4.91 -10.54
C SER A 18 9.03 -4.87 -11.48
N GLY A 19 9.10 -3.86 -12.35
CA GLY A 19 10.27 -3.66 -13.21
C GLY A 19 11.57 -3.38 -12.44
N LYS A 20 11.47 -2.76 -11.26
CA LYS A 20 12.62 -2.40 -10.41
C LYS A 20 13.23 -3.61 -9.70
N LYS A 21 12.40 -4.57 -9.26
CA LYS A 21 12.86 -5.82 -8.63
C LYS A 21 12.91 -7.02 -9.58
N LYS A 22 12.46 -6.86 -10.83
CA LYS A 22 12.32 -7.91 -11.86
C LYS A 22 11.59 -9.17 -11.38
N THR A 23 10.62 -9.00 -10.48
CA THR A 23 9.87 -10.11 -9.89
C THR A 23 8.42 -9.74 -9.60
N HIS A 24 7.59 -10.76 -9.42
CA HIS A 24 6.24 -10.59 -8.89
C HIS A 24 6.35 -10.19 -7.42
N THR A 25 5.83 -9.01 -7.11
CA THR A 25 5.84 -8.49 -5.74
C THR A 25 4.44 -8.56 -5.19
N PHE A 26 4.34 -9.03 -3.96
CA PHE A 26 3.12 -9.04 -3.18
C PHE A 26 3.36 -8.18 -1.95
N LYS A 27 2.38 -7.35 -1.61
CA LYS A 27 2.44 -6.47 -0.45
C LYS A 27 1.45 -6.98 0.58
N ILE A 28 1.93 -7.08 1.81
CA ILE A 28 1.15 -7.48 2.96
C ILE A 28 1.22 -6.33 3.94
N GLN A 29 0.06 -5.90 4.40
CA GLN A 29 -0.09 -4.95 5.49
C GLN A 29 -0.78 -5.68 6.64
N ALA A 30 -0.17 -5.63 7.81
CA ALA A 30 -0.72 -6.20 9.03
C ALA A 30 -0.96 -5.09 10.04
N MET A 31 -2.11 -5.14 10.70
CA MET A 31 -2.41 -4.32 11.86
C MET A 31 -2.36 -5.20 13.09
N ILE A 32 -1.50 -4.85 14.03
CA ILE A 32 -1.23 -5.65 15.21
C ILE A 32 -1.50 -4.79 16.44
N HIS A 33 -2.17 -5.38 17.42
CA HIS A 33 -2.38 -4.73 18.70
C HIS A 33 -1.06 -4.69 19.49
N TYR A 34 -0.63 -3.50 19.93
CA TYR A 34 0.72 -3.31 20.51
C TYR A 34 1.00 -4.15 21.78
N LYS A 35 0.01 -4.34 22.68
CA LYS A 35 0.20 -5.14 23.91
C LYS A 35 0.01 -6.64 23.70
N THR A 36 -1.16 -7.02 23.20
CA THR A 36 -1.56 -8.42 23.06
C THR A 36 -0.92 -9.12 21.87
N GLN A 37 -0.25 -8.38 20.98
CA GLN A 37 0.33 -8.86 19.72
C GLN A 37 -0.68 -9.58 18.80
N GLN A 38 -1.97 -9.40 19.04
CA GLN A 38 -3.01 -9.99 18.21
C GLN A 38 -3.05 -9.28 16.85
N ILE A 39 -3.15 -10.08 15.79
CA ILE A 39 -3.36 -9.57 14.44
C ILE A 39 -4.83 -9.15 14.34
N LEU A 40 -5.05 -7.83 14.27
CA LEU A 40 -6.37 -7.24 14.12
C LEU A 40 -6.84 -7.28 12.67
N SER A 41 -5.91 -7.10 11.73
CA SER A 41 -6.21 -7.10 10.30
C SER A 41 -5.02 -7.53 9.48
N LEU A 42 -5.29 -8.24 8.38
CA LEU A 42 -4.29 -8.62 7.38
C LEU A 42 -4.81 -8.31 6.00
N CYS A 43 -4.05 -7.51 5.26
CA CYS A 43 -4.45 -6.97 3.97
C CYS A 43 -3.40 -7.31 2.95
N THR A 44 -3.84 -7.84 1.83
CA THR A 44 -2.94 -8.35 0.81
C THR A 44 -3.20 -7.72 -0.53
N SER A 45 -2.16 -7.35 -1.26
CA SER A 45 -2.31 -6.76 -2.59
C SER A 45 -1.11 -7.02 -3.50
N ARG A 46 -1.35 -6.82 -4.79
CA ARG A 46 -0.30 -6.82 -5.81
C ARG A 46 0.64 -5.65 -5.56
N GLY A 47 1.94 -5.85 -5.76
CA GLY A 47 2.98 -4.86 -5.48
C GLY A 47 2.93 -3.59 -6.35
N ALA A 48 2.03 -3.53 -7.33
CA ALA A 48 1.72 -2.32 -8.09
C ALA A 48 0.85 -1.33 -7.30
N VAL A 49 0.12 -1.79 -6.27
CA VAL A 49 -0.73 -0.92 -5.45
C VAL A 49 0.15 -0.19 -4.44
N HIS A 50 -0.11 1.11 -4.28
CA HIS A 50 0.61 1.93 -3.31
C HIS A 50 0.15 1.62 -1.88
N ASP A 51 1.07 1.69 -0.92
CA ASP A 51 0.84 1.28 0.47
C ASP A 51 -0.23 2.13 1.16
N PHE A 52 -0.37 3.40 0.73
CA PHE A 52 -1.42 4.31 1.17
C PHE A 52 -2.82 3.90 0.68
N GLU A 53 -2.94 3.42 -0.56
CA GLU A 53 -4.22 2.96 -1.08
C GLU A 53 -4.65 1.65 -0.42
N LEU A 54 -3.68 0.79 -0.09
CA LEU A 54 -3.91 -0.40 0.71
C LEU A 54 -4.44 -0.04 2.11
N PHE A 55 -3.81 0.94 2.76
CA PHE A 55 -4.24 1.42 4.06
C PHE A 55 -5.66 2.02 4.03
N LYS A 56 -5.96 2.85 3.03
CA LYS A 56 -7.29 3.46 2.87
C LYS A 56 -8.43 2.46 2.81
N ARG A 57 -8.22 1.30 2.18
CA ARG A 57 -9.22 0.22 2.11
C ARG A 57 -9.51 -0.42 3.46
N ASN A 58 -8.57 -0.33 4.40
CA ASN A 58 -8.65 -0.97 5.71
C ASN A 58 -8.92 0.02 6.86
N LEU A 59 -9.03 1.31 6.55
CA LEU A 59 -9.43 2.35 7.50
C LEU A 59 -10.72 2.03 8.27
N ASN A 60 -11.68 1.37 7.62
CA ASN A 60 -12.96 1.02 8.22
C ASN A 60 -12.84 0.02 9.39
N GLN A 61 -11.71 -0.68 9.52
CA GLN A 61 -11.46 -1.62 10.62
C GLN A 61 -10.84 -0.95 11.85
N ILE A 62 -10.43 0.32 11.73
CA ILE A 62 -9.86 1.09 12.82
C ILE A 62 -10.99 1.85 13.53
N PRO A 63 -11.12 1.71 14.85
CA PRO A 63 -12.08 2.49 15.61
C PRO A 63 -11.76 3.98 15.52
N PHE A 64 -12.80 4.80 15.41
CA PHE A 64 -12.69 6.26 15.45
C PHE A 64 -11.96 6.72 16.71
N GLY A 65 -10.97 7.60 16.60
CA GLY A 65 -10.12 8.03 17.71
C GLY A 65 -8.97 7.07 18.02
N GLY A 66 -8.80 5.98 17.26
CA GLY A 66 -7.73 5.01 17.45
C GLY A 66 -6.34 5.64 17.34
N PHE A 67 -5.40 5.10 18.12
CA PHE A 67 -3.98 5.44 18.03
C PHE A 67 -3.26 4.37 17.20
N ILE A 68 -2.53 4.80 16.17
CA ILE A 68 -1.75 3.90 15.30
C ILE A 68 -0.29 4.34 15.34
N LEU A 69 0.59 3.38 15.59
CA LEU A 69 2.03 3.54 15.34
C LEU A 69 2.31 3.04 13.92
N ALA A 70 2.82 3.91 13.05
CA ALA A 70 3.09 3.58 11.66
C ALA A 70 4.48 4.06 11.23
N ASP A 71 4.95 3.56 10.09
CA ASP A 71 6.19 4.05 9.46
C ASP A 71 6.05 5.49 8.96
N LYS A 72 7.18 6.20 8.83
CA LYS A 72 7.22 7.57 8.27
C LYS A 72 6.58 7.69 6.88
N GLY A 73 6.53 6.61 6.11
CA GLY A 73 5.84 6.58 4.82
C GLY A 73 4.33 6.84 4.91
N TYR A 74 3.76 6.79 6.10
CA TYR A 74 2.35 7.01 6.40
C TYR A 74 2.05 8.41 6.95
N GLN A 75 3.05 9.29 6.99
CA GLN A 75 2.92 10.67 7.50
C GLN A 75 1.87 11.51 6.74
N GLY A 76 1.38 11.09 5.57
CA GLY A 76 0.30 11.77 4.85
C GLY A 76 -1.13 11.38 5.25
N ILE A 77 -1.30 10.40 6.15
CA ILE A 77 -2.62 9.97 6.63
C ILE A 77 -3.01 10.83 7.84
N TYR A 78 -3.49 12.04 7.59
CA TYR A 78 -4.16 12.86 8.61
C TYR A 78 -5.68 12.91 8.42
N VAL A 79 -6.21 12.13 7.47
CA VAL A 79 -7.61 12.20 7.09
C VAL A 79 -8.41 11.22 7.93
N CYS A 80 -9.28 11.78 8.78
CA CYS A 80 -10.31 11.12 9.57
C CYS A 80 -9.82 10.50 10.90
N CYS A 81 -9.79 11.34 11.94
CA CYS A 81 -9.98 10.95 13.36
C CYS A 81 -9.11 9.84 13.95
N ILE A 82 -7.94 9.59 13.36
CA ILE A 82 -6.96 8.62 13.86
C ILE A 82 -5.70 9.41 14.22
N ARG A 83 -5.15 9.19 15.42
CA ARG A 83 -3.86 9.76 15.81
C ARG A 83 -2.76 8.81 15.36
N ILE A 84 -1.94 9.26 14.41
CA ILE A 84 -0.78 8.50 13.94
C ILE A 84 0.47 9.05 14.62
N ALA A 85 1.21 8.16 15.28
CA ALA A 85 2.60 8.41 15.64
C ALA A 85 3.50 7.72 14.63
N CYS A 86 4.52 8.43 14.14
CA CYS A 86 5.58 7.81 13.36
C CYS A 86 6.63 7.25 14.32
N CYS A 87 7.06 6.01 14.10
CA CYS A 87 8.24 5.48 14.80
C CYS A 87 9.46 6.35 14.46
N PRO A 88 10.30 6.74 15.44
CA PRO A 88 11.51 7.53 15.20
C PRO A 88 12.49 6.87 14.22
#